data_AF-A0A538HE07-F1
#
_entry.id   AF-A0A538HE07-F1
#
_cell.length_a   1.000
_cell.length_b   1.000
_cell.length_c   1.000
_cell.angle_alpha   90.00
_cell.angle_beta   90.00
_cell.angle_gamma   90.00
#
_symmetry.space_group_name_H-M   'P 1'
#
loop_
_entity.id
_entity.type
_entity.pdbx_description
1 polymer ?
#
loop_
_entity_poly.entity_id
_entity_poly.type
_entity_poly.pdbx_seq_one_letter_code
_entity_poly.pdbx_strand_id
1 'polypeptide(L)'
;MWSGYLATRPGVNLAAPWTQQDFAHVKAAGLSSIAFCSGKDDPVACKNRAAAWGVRLCLDVESEIRGDGPWVQDWLTRSGAGLYGNAPVFQGRRAAFYVLAAYRSDPHATWSTHTARPNGPCGWQWQGTHTEFGCSVDRGWYDDWFVGGAVPAPAPAPPAPPFPYSATEYLALRGAGPHAHWGKDAAEQANVKRWQTQMARRGWRIVATGTFDAASDQVCRKFQAEKGLDHDGKVGPATWAAAWTAPVT
;
A
#
# COMPACT_ATOMS: atom_id res chain seq x y z
N MET A 1 3.79 -18.57 -9.92
CA MET A 1 3.82 -17.15 -9.51
C MET A 1 4.35 -16.33 -10.67
N TRP A 2 3.88 -15.12 -10.87
CA TRP A 2 4.40 -14.22 -11.89
C TRP A 2 4.52 -12.80 -11.33
N SER A 3 5.61 -12.10 -11.66
CA SER A 3 5.97 -10.84 -11.01
C SER A 3 6.16 -9.72 -12.02
N GLY A 4 6.02 -8.49 -11.56
CA GLY A 4 6.20 -7.29 -12.37
C GLY A 4 6.57 -6.09 -11.53
N TYR A 5 6.92 -4.99 -12.18
CA TYR A 5 7.30 -3.76 -11.49
C TYR A 5 6.09 -2.92 -11.10
N LEU A 6 6.09 -2.36 -9.90
CA LEU A 6 5.14 -1.38 -9.41
C LEU A 6 5.86 -0.05 -9.18
N ALA A 7 5.34 1.00 -9.82
CA ALA A 7 5.75 2.38 -9.60
C ALA A 7 4.54 3.22 -9.22
N THR A 8 4.72 4.19 -8.33
CA THR A 8 3.68 5.18 -7.96
C THR A 8 3.84 6.50 -8.67
N ARG A 9 5.04 6.75 -9.21
CA ARG A 9 5.44 7.98 -9.89
C ARG A 9 6.53 7.70 -10.95
N PRO A 10 6.70 8.57 -11.95
CA PRO A 10 7.81 8.47 -12.89
C PRO A 10 9.17 8.76 -12.21
N GLY A 11 10.26 8.42 -12.91
CA GLY A 11 11.63 8.75 -12.48
C GLY A 11 12.16 7.93 -11.30
N VAL A 12 11.66 6.70 -11.13
CA VAL A 12 12.08 5.79 -10.05
C VAL A 12 13.03 4.68 -10.51
N ASN A 13 13.63 4.80 -11.69
CA ASN A 13 14.58 3.81 -12.26
C ASN A 13 13.99 2.38 -12.40
N LEU A 14 12.72 2.26 -12.80
CA LEU A 14 12.14 0.98 -13.18
C LEU A 14 11.86 0.97 -14.67
N ALA A 15 12.27 -0.11 -15.35
CA ALA A 15 11.90 -0.35 -16.72
C ALA A 15 10.47 -0.93 -16.78
N ALA A 16 9.62 -0.35 -17.62
CA ALA A 16 8.26 -0.84 -17.91
C ALA A 16 7.42 -1.25 -16.67
N PRO A 17 7.06 -0.31 -15.76
CA PRO A 17 6.13 -0.60 -14.68
C PRO A 17 4.80 -1.14 -15.18
N TRP A 18 4.30 -2.17 -14.52
CA TRP A 18 3.03 -2.80 -14.82
C TRP A 18 1.85 -1.97 -14.33
N THR A 19 0.72 -2.13 -15.02
CA THR A 19 -0.57 -1.59 -14.62
C THR A 19 -1.27 -2.51 -13.63
N GLN A 20 -2.33 -2.01 -12.98
CA GLN A 20 -3.20 -2.86 -12.16
C GLN A 20 -3.81 -4.01 -12.98
N GLN A 21 -4.13 -3.76 -14.25
CA GLN A 21 -4.74 -4.76 -15.13
C GLN A 21 -3.77 -5.91 -15.43
N ASP A 22 -2.48 -5.65 -15.58
CA ASP A 22 -1.47 -6.69 -15.81
C ASP A 22 -1.40 -7.65 -14.61
N PHE A 23 -1.38 -7.12 -13.38
CA PHE A 23 -1.46 -7.93 -12.18
C PHE A 23 -2.80 -8.68 -12.04
N ALA A 24 -3.91 -8.06 -12.48
CA ALA A 24 -5.22 -8.70 -12.50
C ALA A 24 -5.26 -9.91 -13.45
N HIS A 25 -4.58 -9.83 -14.61
CA HIS A 25 -4.46 -10.96 -15.54
C HIS A 25 -3.69 -12.15 -14.92
N VAL A 26 -2.59 -11.89 -14.21
CA VAL A 26 -1.85 -12.94 -13.48
C VAL A 26 -2.75 -13.65 -12.47
N LYS A 27 -3.52 -12.87 -11.70
CA LYS A 27 -4.48 -13.41 -10.75
C LYS A 27 -5.60 -14.21 -11.41
N ALA A 28 -6.13 -13.74 -12.54
CA ALA A 28 -7.15 -14.43 -13.32
C ALA A 28 -6.65 -15.79 -13.88
N ALA A 29 -5.34 -15.90 -14.15
CA ALA A 29 -4.68 -17.14 -14.52
C ALA A 29 -4.41 -18.09 -13.32
N GLY A 30 -4.89 -17.76 -12.11
CA GLY A 30 -4.71 -18.58 -10.91
C GLY A 30 -3.31 -18.49 -10.30
N LEU A 31 -2.50 -17.50 -10.69
CA LEU A 31 -1.14 -17.32 -10.21
C LEU A 31 -1.07 -16.26 -9.10
N SER A 32 -0.22 -16.49 -8.10
CA SER A 32 0.24 -15.44 -7.18
C SER A 32 1.14 -14.44 -7.89
N SER A 33 1.29 -13.23 -7.33
CA SER A 33 2.25 -12.24 -7.81
C SER A 33 3.04 -11.55 -6.70
N ILE A 34 4.25 -11.13 -7.06
CA ILE A 34 5.07 -10.14 -6.36
C ILE A 34 5.15 -8.89 -7.24
N ALA A 35 5.04 -7.72 -6.61
CA ALA A 35 5.27 -6.43 -7.21
C ALA A 35 6.63 -5.89 -6.76
N PHE A 36 7.62 -5.94 -7.64
CA PHE A 36 8.94 -5.35 -7.40
C PHE A 36 8.85 -3.83 -7.47
N CYS A 37 9.50 -3.12 -6.56
CA CYS A 37 9.47 -1.67 -6.53
C CYS A 37 10.84 -1.08 -6.21
N SER A 38 11.05 0.14 -6.68
CA SER A 38 12.31 0.85 -6.50
C SER A 38 12.40 1.51 -5.14
N GLY A 39 13.59 1.44 -4.54
CA GLY A 39 13.92 2.24 -3.36
C GLY A 39 13.90 3.75 -3.60
N LYS A 40 13.86 4.23 -4.84
CA LYS A 40 13.66 5.66 -5.15
C LYS A 40 12.20 6.08 -5.01
N ASP A 41 11.25 5.15 -5.01
CA ASP A 41 9.83 5.45 -4.85
C ASP A 41 9.47 5.73 -3.37
N ASP A 42 8.29 6.30 -3.12
CA ASP A 42 7.81 6.52 -1.76
C ASP A 42 7.30 5.21 -1.14
N PRO A 43 7.85 4.77 0.01
CA PRO A 43 7.52 3.48 0.61
C PRO A 43 6.05 3.36 1.03
N VAL A 44 5.42 4.45 1.45
CA VAL A 44 4.02 4.44 1.92
C VAL A 44 3.07 4.41 0.74
N ALA A 45 3.35 5.17 -0.32
CA ALA A 45 2.60 5.12 -1.56
C ALA A 45 2.67 3.72 -2.20
N CYS A 46 3.86 3.11 -2.25
CA CYS A 46 4.05 1.75 -2.77
C CYS A 46 3.24 0.73 -1.96
N LYS A 47 3.29 0.82 -0.63
CA LYS A 47 2.48 -0.02 0.27
C LYS A 47 0.99 0.10 -0.04
N ASN A 48 0.48 1.33 -0.10
CA ASN A 48 -0.94 1.58 -0.34
C ASN A 48 -1.39 1.06 -1.71
N ARG A 49 -0.57 1.25 -2.75
CA ARG A 49 -0.85 0.74 -4.10
C ARG A 49 -0.84 -0.78 -4.15
N ALA A 50 0.17 -1.43 -3.58
CA ALA A 50 0.25 -2.89 -3.53
C ALA A 50 -0.94 -3.50 -2.77
N ALA A 51 -1.35 -2.89 -1.66
CA ALA A 51 -2.54 -3.28 -0.92
C ALA A 51 -3.82 -3.13 -1.76
N ALA A 52 -3.97 -2.00 -2.46
CA ALA A 52 -5.12 -1.76 -3.34
C ALA A 52 -5.20 -2.76 -4.50
N TRP A 53 -4.05 -3.19 -5.03
CA TRP A 53 -3.98 -4.15 -6.14
C TRP A 53 -4.04 -5.61 -5.67
N GLY A 54 -3.94 -5.85 -4.37
CA GLY A 54 -3.90 -7.20 -3.84
C GLY A 54 -2.65 -7.96 -4.29
N VAL A 55 -1.48 -7.32 -4.26
CA VAL A 55 -0.17 -7.92 -4.60
C VAL A 55 0.84 -7.78 -3.46
N ARG A 56 1.81 -8.69 -3.38
CA ARG A 56 2.89 -8.62 -2.37
C ARG A 56 3.96 -7.63 -2.84
N LEU A 57 4.22 -6.57 -2.08
CA LEU A 57 5.27 -5.60 -2.40
C LEU A 57 6.66 -6.17 -2.07
N CYS A 58 7.64 -5.99 -2.97
CA CYS A 58 9.03 -6.39 -2.78
C CYS A 58 9.97 -5.25 -3.17
N LEU A 59 10.77 -4.77 -2.22
CA LEU A 59 11.80 -3.77 -2.49
C LEU A 59 12.93 -4.42 -3.27
N ASP A 60 13.19 -3.86 -4.45
CA ASP A 60 14.29 -4.25 -5.33
C ASP A 60 15.53 -3.39 -5.03
N VAL A 61 16.56 -4.02 -4.45
CA VAL A 61 17.82 -3.36 -4.08
C VAL A 61 18.93 -3.83 -5.01
N GLU A 62 19.06 -3.11 -6.12
CA GLU A 62 20.08 -3.32 -7.14
C GLU A 62 20.74 -2.00 -7.53
N SER A 63 22.01 -2.05 -7.95
CA SER A 63 22.80 -0.86 -8.28
C SER A 63 22.19 0.00 -9.38
N GLU A 64 21.50 -0.61 -10.35
CA GLU A 64 20.88 0.10 -11.47
C GLU A 64 19.57 0.81 -11.09
N ILE A 65 18.89 0.31 -10.04
CA ILE A 65 17.64 0.88 -9.52
C ILE A 65 17.95 1.88 -8.39
N ARG A 66 18.35 1.35 -7.23
CA ARG A 66 18.90 2.08 -6.09
C ARG A 66 19.79 1.12 -5.31
N GLY A 67 21.10 1.34 -5.41
CA GLY A 67 22.08 0.49 -4.76
C GLY A 67 21.93 0.41 -3.24
N ASP A 68 22.55 -0.63 -2.70
CA ASP A 68 22.46 -0.97 -1.30
C ASP A 68 22.91 0.15 -0.35
N GLY A 69 22.27 0.28 0.81
CA GLY A 69 22.65 1.31 1.78
C GLY A 69 21.81 1.37 3.06
N PRO A 70 22.13 2.31 3.97
CA PRO A 70 21.47 2.43 5.29
C PRO A 70 19.98 2.78 5.19
N TRP A 71 19.54 3.30 4.03
CA TRP A 71 18.15 3.66 3.76
C TRP A 71 17.20 2.45 3.66
N VAL A 72 17.73 1.26 3.35
CA VAL A 72 16.93 0.07 3.04
C VAL A 72 16.04 -0.32 4.21
N GLN A 73 16.56 -0.34 5.44
CA GLN A 73 15.77 -0.79 6.60
C GLN A 73 14.64 0.18 6.96
N ASP A 74 14.86 1.50 6.86
CA ASP A 74 13.78 2.49 7.04
C ASP A 74 12.70 2.33 5.97
N TRP A 75 13.10 2.15 4.72
CA TRP A 75 12.19 1.95 3.60
C TRP A 75 11.31 0.70 3.80
N LEU A 76 11.93 -0.42 4.20
CA LEU A 76 11.23 -1.67 4.55
C LEU A 76 10.29 -1.48 5.75
N THR A 77 10.71 -0.74 6.77
CA THR A 77 9.90 -0.47 7.97
C THR A 77 8.63 0.31 7.62
N ARG A 78 8.74 1.31 6.74
CA ARG A 78 7.61 2.16 6.33
C ARG A 78 6.66 1.47 5.35
N SER A 79 7.18 0.60 4.48
CA SER A 79 6.40 -0.09 3.45
C SER A 79 5.83 -1.44 3.91
N GLY A 80 6.53 -2.15 4.78
CA GLY A 80 6.24 -3.55 5.11
C GLY A 80 6.53 -4.52 3.94
N ALA A 81 7.38 -4.13 2.99
CA ALA A 81 7.69 -4.96 1.83
C ALA A 81 8.57 -6.18 2.16
N GLY A 82 8.59 -7.14 1.25
CA GLY A 82 9.70 -8.09 1.13
C GLY A 82 10.95 -7.41 0.59
N LEU A 83 12.06 -8.14 0.56
CA LEU A 83 13.36 -7.65 0.11
C LEU A 83 13.94 -8.56 -0.97
N TYR A 84 14.35 -7.97 -2.09
CA TYR A 84 15.04 -8.61 -3.18
C TYR A 84 16.45 -8.02 -3.35
N GLY A 85 17.42 -8.88 -3.70
CA GLY A 85 18.79 -8.49 -3.98
C GLY A 85 19.79 -9.64 -3.82
N ASN A 86 21.07 -9.32 -3.97
CA ASN A 86 22.16 -10.29 -3.76
C ASN A 86 22.40 -10.57 -2.26
N ALA A 87 23.21 -11.58 -1.94
CA ALA A 87 23.41 -12.05 -0.57
C ALA A 87 23.77 -10.95 0.47
N PRO A 88 24.66 -9.98 0.18
CA PRO A 88 24.96 -8.86 1.09
C PRO A 88 23.74 -8.02 1.50
N VAL A 89 22.75 -7.85 0.61
CA VAL A 89 21.55 -7.03 0.86
C VAL A 89 20.75 -7.54 2.07
N PHE A 90 20.84 -8.82 2.43
CA PHE A 90 20.06 -9.38 3.53
C PHE A 90 20.70 -9.20 4.91
N GLN A 91 21.99 -8.83 4.97
CA GLN A 91 22.73 -8.81 6.24
C GLN A 91 22.14 -7.79 7.23
N GLY A 92 21.66 -8.31 8.37
CA GLY A 92 21.10 -7.49 9.44
C GLY A 92 19.73 -6.87 9.14
N ARG A 93 19.06 -7.26 8.03
CA ARG A 93 17.78 -6.65 7.62
C ARG A 93 16.59 -7.51 7.95
N ARG A 94 15.46 -6.84 8.19
CA ARG A 94 14.16 -7.46 8.45
C ARG A 94 13.17 -7.00 7.39
N ALA A 95 12.56 -7.97 6.72
CA ALA A 95 11.56 -7.78 5.69
C ALA A 95 10.41 -8.79 5.85
N ALA A 96 9.30 -8.58 5.16
CA ALA A 96 8.15 -9.48 5.21
C ALA A 96 8.45 -10.87 4.60
N PHE A 97 9.35 -10.90 3.62
CA PHE A 97 9.88 -12.09 2.94
C PHE A 97 11.17 -11.71 2.20
N TYR A 98 11.90 -12.70 1.71
CA TYR A 98 13.21 -12.51 1.09
C TYR A 98 13.27 -13.22 -0.26
N VAL A 99 13.82 -12.57 -1.27
CA VAL A 99 14.05 -13.17 -2.59
C VAL A 99 15.50 -12.94 -2.99
N LEU A 100 16.31 -13.99 -2.95
CA LEU A 100 17.72 -13.94 -3.31
C LEU A 100 17.88 -13.87 -4.83
N ALA A 101 18.70 -12.94 -5.30
CA ALA A 101 19.26 -12.97 -6.65
C ALA A 101 20.61 -13.70 -6.59
N ALA A 102 20.64 -14.98 -7.00
CA ALA A 102 21.87 -15.74 -7.10
C ALA A 102 21.82 -16.67 -8.31
N TYR A 103 22.26 -16.17 -9.45
CA TYR A 103 22.19 -16.86 -10.74
C TYR A 103 23.17 -18.05 -10.81
N ARG A 104 22.74 -19.22 -10.32
CA ARG A 104 23.54 -20.45 -10.27
C ARG A 104 22.78 -21.59 -10.97
N SER A 105 23.21 -22.83 -10.79
CA SER A 105 22.49 -24.01 -11.27
C SER A 105 21.13 -24.19 -10.58
N ASP A 106 20.25 -25.00 -11.19
CA ASP A 106 18.94 -25.37 -10.63
C ASP A 106 19.09 -25.78 -9.15
N PRO A 107 18.41 -25.07 -8.23
CA PRO A 107 18.73 -25.15 -6.82
C PRO A 107 18.14 -26.34 -6.08
N HIS A 108 17.17 -27.06 -6.66
CA HIS A 108 16.37 -28.10 -5.98
C HIS A 108 15.83 -27.70 -4.58
N ALA A 109 15.86 -26.42 -4.23
CA ALA A 109 15.54 -25.85 -2.93
C ALA A 109 15.15 -24.36 -3.09
N THR A 110 14.39 -23.83 -2.14
CA THR A 110 13.86 -22.46 -2.17
C THR A 110 14.85 -21.39 -1.72
N TRP A 111 16.06 -21.80 -1.33
CA TRP A 111 17.12 -20.89 -0.92
C TRP A 111 18.50 -21.51 -1.14
N SER A 112 19.49 -20.65 -1.38
CA SER A 112 20.87 -21.07 -1.61
C SER A 112 21.55 -21.58 -0.34
N THR A 113 22.25 -22.70 -0.44
CA THR A 113 23.15 -23.21 0.62
C THR A 113 24.36 -22.32 0.85
N HIS A 114 24.66 -21.39 -0.06
CA HIS A 114 25.80 -20.47 0.01
C HIS A 114 25.45 -19.14 0.69
N THR A 115 24.19 -18.94 1.08
CA THR A 115 23.72 -17.70 1.72
C THR A 115 22.91 -18.07 2.93
N ALA A 116 23.28 -17.52 4.09
CA ALA A 116 22.52 -17.75 5.32
C ALA A 116 21.03 -17.45 5.09
N ARG A 117 20.18 -18.43 5.38
CA ARG A 117 18.74 -18.30 5.17
C ARG A 117 18.14 -17.35 6.21
N PRO A 118 17.53 -16.22 5.82
CA PRO A 118 16.84 -15.34 6.75
C PRO A 118 15.67 -16.04 7.42
N ASN A 119 15.26 -15.52 8.58
CA ASN A 119 14.04 -16.00 9.23
C ASN A 119 12.81 -15.39 8.51
N GLY A 120 12.03 -16.25 7.83
CA GLY A 120 10.82 -15.87 7.12
C GLY A 120 10.68 -16.59 5.77
N PRO A 121 9.60 -16.29 5.01
CA PRO A 121 9.40 -16.82 3.69
C PRO A 121 10.53 -16.40 2.75
N CYS A 122 11.03 -17.37 2.00
CA CYS A 122 12.19 -17.23 1.14
C CYS A 122 11.87 -17.69 -0.28
N GLY A 123 12.50 -17.02 -1.23
CA GLY A 123 12.56 -17.45 -2.61
C GLY A 123 13.91 -17.14 -3.21
N TRP A 124 14.20 -17.74 -4.35
CA TRP A 124 15.48 -17.62 -4.98
C TRP A 124 15.27 -17.52 -6.49
N GLN A 125 15.62 -16.36 -7.06
CA GLN A 125 15.81 -16.20 -8.49
C GLN A 125 17.19 -16.76 -8.87
N TRP A 126 17.17 -17.90 -9.54
CA TRP A 126 18.37 -18.71 -9.80
C TRP A 126 18.76 -18.73 -11.28
N GLN A 127 17.85 -18.36 -12.19
CA GLN A 127 18.14 -18.19 -13.61
C GLN A 127 17.77 -16.77 -14.01
N GLY A 128 18.75 -16.02 -14.53
CA GLY A 128 18.52 -14.66 -15.03
C GLY A 128 17.86 -14.67 -16.40
N THR A 129 17.88 -13.51 -17.06
CA THR A 129 17.06 -13.27 -18.25
C THR A 129 17.24 -14.34 -19.31
N HIS A 130 16.16 -15.03 -19.64
CA HIS A 130 16.08 -16.02 -20.71
C HIS A 130 14.68 -15.98 -21.34
N THR A 131 14.48 -16.72 -22.42
CA THR A 131 13.20 -16.75 -23.13
C THR A 131 12.39 -17.98 -22.74
N GLU A 132 11.23 -17.76 -22.14
CA GLU A 132 10.21 -18.80 -21.89
C GLU A 132 8.83 -18.28 -22.23
N PHE A 133 7.95 -19.16 -22.68
CA PHE A 133 6.57 -18.79 -23.04
C PHE A 133 6.49 -17.64 -24.08
N GLY A 134 7.55 -17.45 -24.87
CA GLY A 134 7.64 -16.37 -25.86
C GLY A 134 7.98 -14.99 -25.29
N CYS A 135 8.42 -14.89 -24.04
CA CYS A 135 8.80 -13.62 -23.41
C CYS A 135 10.12 -13.73 -22.62
N SER A 136 10.76 -12.58 -22.35
CA SER A 136 11.94 -12.52 -21.48
C SER A 136 11.53 -12.65 -20.01
N VAL A 137 12.08 -13.62 -19.31
CA VAL A 137 11.77 -13.93 -17.92
C VAL A 137 13.02 -14.25 -17.12
N ASP A 138 12.89 -14.11 -15.80
CA ASP A 138 13.81 -14.70 -14.83
C ASP A 138 13.09 -15.82 -14.08
N ARG A 139 13.80 -16.92 -13.80
CA ARG A 139 13.23 -18.07 -13.12
C ARG A 139 13.55 -18.02 -11.64
N GLY A 140 12.55 -18.33 -10.82
CA GLY A 140 12.72 -18.48 -9.39
C GLY A 140 12.10 -19.74 -8.81
N TRP A 141 12.55 -20.08 -7.61
CA TRP A 141 12.06 -21.15 -6.77
C TRP A 141 11.63 -20.55 -5.43
N TYR A 142 10.40 -20.82 -4.97
CA TYR A 142 9.79 -20.08 -3.86
C TYR A 142 9.15 -21.03 -2.85
N ASP A 143 9.19 -20.66 -1.57
CA ASP A 143 8.45 -21.39 -0.53
C ASP A 143 6.93 -21.42 -0.83
N ASP A 144 6.23 -22.44 -0.32
CA ASP A 144 4.77 -22.58 -0.45
C ASP A 144 3.98 -21.39 0.13
N TRP A 145 4.58 -20.61 1.02
CA TRP A 145 4.01 -19.36 1.52
C TRP A 145 3.66 -18.37 0.38
N PHE A 146 4.41 -18.43 -0.73
CA PHE A 146 4.11 -17.63 -1.93
C PHE A 146 2.94 -18.21 -2.76
N VAL A 147 2.62 -19.49 -2.56
CA VAL A 147 1.60 -20.26 -3.29
C VAL A 147 0.23 -20.22 -2.59
N GLY A 148 0.16 -19.79 -1.33
CA GLY A 148 -1.08 -19.64 -0.58
C GLY A 148 -1.56 -18.19 -0.46
N GLY A 149 -2.79 -17.93 -0.93
CA GLY A 149 -3.56 -16.72 -0.63
C GLY A 149 -3.25 -15.53 -1.52
N ALA A 150 -4.32 -14.82 -1.91
CA ALA A 150 -4.27 -13.37 -2.00
C ALA A 150 -3.41 -12.85 -0.84
N VAL A 151 -2.62 -11.78 -1.05
CA VAL A 151 -2.20 -10.95 0.10
C VAL A 151 -3.38 -10.88 1.05
N PRO A 152 -3.19 -11.12 2.37
CA PRO A 152 -4.28 -10.91 3.29
C PRO A 152 -4.86 -9.55 2.91
N ALA A 153 -6.15 -9.54 2.57
CA ALA A 153 -6.87 -8.30 2.35
C ALA A 153 -6.39 -7.38 3.48
N PRO A 154 -5.98 -6.13 3.17
CA PRO A 154 -5.37 -5.26 4.16
C PRO A 154 -6.15 -5.44 5.44
N ALA A 155 -5.47 -5.78 6.55
CA ALA A 155 -6.13 -5.92 7.85
C ALA A 155 -7.19 -4.82 7.90
N PRO A 156 -8.48 -5.17 8.04
CA PRO A 156 -9.57 -4.26 7.72
C PRO A 156 -9.18 -2.92 8.31
N ALA A 157 -9.13 -1.88 7.45
CA ALA A 157 -8.65 -0.55 7.85
C ALA A 157 -9.17 -0.31 9.27
N PRO A 158 -8.28 0.05 10.23
CA PRO A 158 -8.60 -0.03 11.66
C PRO A 158 -10.00 0.50 11.86
N PRO A 159 -10.89 -0.26 12.53
CA PRO A 159 -12.32 0.00 12.50
C PRO A 159 -12.54 1.47 12.73
N ALA A 160 -13.36 2.08 11.87
CA ALA A 160 -13.64 3.50 11.96
C ALA A 160 -13.96 3.81 13.44
N PRO A 161 -13.30 4.81 14.04
CA PRO A 161 -13.62 5.15 15.40
C PRO A 161 -15.12 5.44 15.49
N PRO A 162 -15.77 5.13 16.62
CA PRO A 162 -17.19 5.39 16.78
C PRO A 162 -17.52 6.82 16.36
N PHE A 163 -18.59 6.97 15.57
CA PHE A 163 -19.10 8.30 15.26
C PHE A 163 -19.48 8.96 16.60
N PRO A 164 -19.01 10.18 16.89
CA PRO A 164 -19.10 10.75 18.23
C PRO A 164 -20.51 11.24 18.62
N TYR A 165 -21.49 11.16 17.70
CA TYR A 165 -22.86 11.62 17.90
C TYR A 165 -23.87 10.53 17.53
N SER A 166 -25.17 10.81 17.73
CA SER A 166 -26.24 9.91 17.33
C SER A 166 -26.35 9.76 15.81
N ALA A 167 -27.09 8.75 15.34
CA ALA A 167 -27.24 8.48 13.91
C ALA A 167 -27.92 9.61 13.11
N THR A 168 -28.62 10.52 13.78
CA THR A 168 -29.32 11.68 13.19
C THR A 168 -28.48 12.96 13.18
N GLU A 169 -27.33 12.96 13.86
CA GLU A 169 -26.42 14.09 13.96
C GLU A 169 -25.29 14.01 12.94
N TYR A 170 -24.70 15.16 12.62
CA TYR A 170 -23.70 15.26 11.56
C TYR A 170 -22.73 16.42 11.77
N LEU A 171 -21.49 16.28 11.28
CA LEU A 171 -20.64 17.46 11.08
C LEU A 171 -21.04 18.17 9.79
N ALA A 172 -21.25 19.47 9.86
CA ALA A 172 -21.55 20.30 8.69
C ALA A 172 -21.30 21.78 9.00
N LEU A 173 -21.52 22.63 8.00
CA LEU A 173 -21.48 24.09 8.16
C LEU A 173 -22.43 24.56 9.27
N ARG A 174 -22.04 25.66 9.93
CA ARG A 174 -22.91 26.36 10.89
C ARG A 174 -24.22 26.74 10.19
N GLY A 175 -25.35 26.33 10.79
CA GLY A 175 -26.68 26.59 10.24
C GLY A 175 -27.18 25.55 9.23
N ALA A 176 -26.45 24.46 8.98
CA ALA A 176 -26.88 23.36 8.09
C ALA A 176 -28.03 22.50 8.66
N GLY A 177 -28.62 22.89 9.78
CA GLY A 177 -29.77 22.23 10.42
C GLY A 177 -29.61 22.10 11.93
N PRO A 178 -30.66 21.63 12.62
CA PRO A 178 -30.70 21.56 14.08
C PRO A 178 -29.75 20.50 14.69
N HIS A 179 -29.32 19.51 13.90
CA HIS A 179 -28.43 18.42 14.31
C HIS A 179 -26.98 18.60 13.82
N ALA A 180 -26.63 19.80 13.38
CA ALA A 180 -25.31 20.12 12.84
C ALA A 180 -24.31 20.48 13.94
N HIS A 181 -23.18 19.79 13.96
CA HIS A 181 -22.01 20.12 14.76
C HIS A 181 -20.96 20.76 13.86
N TRP A 182 -20.52 21.97 14.21
CA TRP A 182 -19.56 22.72 13.39
C TRP A 182 -18.29 23.07 14.15
N GLY A 183 -18.13 22.62 15.40
CA GLY A 183 -17.01 22.98 16.26
C GLY A 183 -17.35 24.12 17.22
N LYS A 184 -18.58 24.16 17.73
CA LYS A 184 -19.07 25.28 18.55
C LYS A 184 -18.42 25.37 19.94
N ASP A 185 -17.90 24.24 20.42
CA ASP A 185 -17.21 24.10 21.70
C ASP A 185 -16.00 23.16 21.56
N ALA A 186 -15.21 23.03 22.63
CA ALA A 186 -13.97 22.25 22.62
C ALA A 186 -14.18 20.76 22.30
N ALA A 187 -15.32 20.18 22.71
CA ALA A 187 -15.63 18.77 22.45
C ALA A 187 -15.97 18.57 20.97
N GLU A 188 -16.82 19.43 20.40
CA GLU A 188 -17.10 19.39 18.96
C GLU A 188 -15.84 19.67 18.13
N GLN A 189 -15.00 20.61 18.55
CA GLN A 189 -13.75 20.93 17.86
C GLN A 189 -12.81 19.73 17.78
N ALA A 190 -12.73 18.94 18.85
CA ALA A 190 -11.94 17.71 18.85
C ALA A 190 -12.47 16.71 17.80
N ASN A 191 -13.80 16.57 17.68
CA ASN A 191 -14.43 15.67 16.72
C ASN A 191 -14.25 16.14 15.26
N VAL A 192 -14.43 17.43 15.00
CA VAL A 192 -14.18 18.01 13.67
C VAL A 192 -12.72 17.88 13.28
N LYS A 193 -11.80 18.21 14.20
CA LYS A 193 -10.35 18.10 13.98
C LYS A 193 -9.93 16.66 13.70
N ARG A 194 -10.58 15.68 14.32
CA ARG A 194 -10.36 14.26 14.08
C ARG A 194 -10.68 13.88 12.64
N TRP A 195 -11.85 14.28 12.14
CA TRP A 195 -12.22 14.02 10.74
C TRP A 195 -11.31 14.77 9.76
N GLN A 196 -11.05 16.06 9.97
CA GLN A 196 -10.16 16.86 9.12
C GLN A 196 -8.74 16.27 9.06
N THR A 197 -8.21 15.84 10.21
CA THR A 197 -6.90 15.16 10.28
C THR A 197 -6.90 13.87 9.47
N GLN A 198 -7.98 13.10 9.53
CA GLN A 198 -8.12 11.89 8.74
C GLN A 198 -8.18 12.20 7.25
N MET A 199 -8.93 13.21 6.83
CA MET A 199 -9.00 13.64 5.43
C MET A 199 -7.63 14.13 4.93
N ALA A 200 -6.89 14.89 5.73
CA ALA A 200 -5.52 15.30 5.39
C ALA A 200 -4.58 14.09 5.22
N ARG A 201 -4.66 13.09 6.11
CA ARG A 201 -3.89 11.83 6.00
C ARG A 201 -4.21 11.04 4.75
N ARG A 202 -5.45 11.14 4.24
CA ARG A 202 -5.89 10.54 2.98
C ARG A 202 -5.46 11.34 1.75
N GLY A 203 -4.73 12.46 1.92
CA GLY A 203 -4.23 13.28 0.83
C GLY A 203 -5.15 14.43 0.41
N TRP A 204 -6.27 14.66 1.11
CA TRP A 204 -7.13 15.82 0.83
C TRP A 204 -6.46 17.09 1.33
N ARG A 205 -6.54 18.16 0.52
CA ARG A 205 -6.05 19.49 0.91
C ARG A 205 -7.02 20.13 1.89
N ILE A 206 -6.79 19.93 3.18
CA ILE A 206 -7.59 20.48 4.28
C ILE A 206 -6.71 20.75 5.51
N VAL A 207 -7.06 21.78 6.29
CA VAL A 207 -6.40 22.10 7.56
C VAL A 207 -7.29 21.66 8.72
N ALA A 208 -6.70 20.99 9.71
CA ALA A 208 -7.43 20.48 10.87
C ALA A 208 -7.63 21.57 11.94
N THR A 209 -8.48 22.56 11.64
CA THR A 209 -8.77 23.71 12.51
C THR A 209 -9.64 23.33 13.71
N GLY A 210 -10.47 22.30 13.59
CA GLY A 210 -11.54 21.99 14.54
C GLY A 210 -12.85 22.74 14.25
N THR A 211 -12.89 23.58 13.22
CA THR A 211 -14.12 24.25 12.76
C THR A 211 -14.53 23.68 11.42
N PHE A 212 -15.78 23.26 11.30
CA PHE A 212 -16.32 22.75 10.03
C PHE A 212 -16.72 23.94 9.15
N ASP A 213 -15.76 24.39 8.36
CA ASP A 213 -15.84 25.57 7.49
C ASP A 213 -16.15 25.21 6.02
N ALA A 214 -16.14 26.22 5.15
CA ALA A 214 -16.41 26.03 3.72
C ALA A 214 -15.41 25.08 3.03
N ALA A 215 -14.15 25.07 3.47
CA ALA A 215 -13.16 24.12 2.96
C ALA A 215 -13.50 22.68 3.38
N SER A 216 -13.99 22.50 4.61
CA SER A 216 -14.46 21.21 5.12
C SER A 216 -15.67 20.69 4.35
N ASP A 217 -16.67 21.55 4.05
CA ASP A 217 -17.83 21.20 3.23
C ASP A 217 -17.41 20.79 1.80
N GLN A 218 -16.53 21.56 1.17
CA GLN A 218 -16.04 21.25 -0.18
C GLN A 218 -15.32 19.90 -0.24
N VAL A 219 -14.47 19.60 0.75
CA VAL A 219 -13.77 18.31 0.86
C VAL A 219 -14.75 17.18 1.13
N CYS A 220 -15.73 17.40 2.01
CA CYS A 220 -16.77 16.43 2.34
C CYS A 220 -17.55 16.02 1.08
N ARG A 221 -18.05 17.00 0.33
CA ARG A 221 -18.79 16.79 -0.92
C ARG A 221 -17.97 16.03 -1.95
N LYS A 222 -16.75 16.48 -2.24
CA LYS A 222 -15.86 15.78 -3.18
C LYS A 222 -15.60 14.34 -2.76
N PHE A 223 -15.36 14.11 -1.48
CA PHE A 223 -15.18 12.77 -0.93
C PHE A 223 -16.44 11.92 -1.08
N GLN A 224 -17.61 12.45 -0.75
CA GLN A 224 -18.88 11.74 -0.93
C GLN A 224 -19.11 11.35 -2.40
N ALA A 225 -18.88 12.28 -3.33
CA ALA A 225 -18.98 11.99 -4.77
C ALA A 225 -18.00 10.90 -5.21
N GLU A 226 -16.73 10.98 -4.79
CA GLU A 226 -15.71 10.00 -5.10
C GLU A 226 -16.04 8.60 -4.55
N LYS A 227 -16.73 8.52 -3.42
CA LYS A 227 -17.09 7.26 -2.75
C LYS A 227 -18.52 6.78 -3.01
N GLY A 228 -19.29 7.47 -3.84
CA GLY A 228 -20.67 7.10 -4.13
C GLY A 228 -21.59 7.19 -2.90
N LEU A 229 -21.32 8.14 -2.00
CA LEU A 229 -22.17 8.46 -0.85
C LEU A 229 -23.15 9.60 -1.21
N ASP A 230 -24.13 9.82 -0.34
CA ASP A 230 -25.02 10.98 -0.44
C ASP A 230 -24.19 12.27 -0.46
N HIS A 231 -24.28 13.03 -1.55
CA HIS A 231 -23.47 14.24 -1.80
C HIS A 231 -24.07 15.49 -1.11
N ASP A 232 -24.35 15.37 0.18
CA ASP A 232 -25.10 16.36 0.95
C ASP A 232 -24.21 17.34 1.75
N GLY A 233 -22.90 17.09 1.80
CA GLY A 233 -21.92 17.87 2.58
C GLY A 233 -21.97 17.60 4.08
N LYS A 234 -22.70 16.58 4.53
CA LYS A 234 -22.84 16.21 5.94
C LYS A 234 -21.97 14.99 6.25
N VAL A 235 -21.12 15.14 7.26
CA VAL A 235 -20.39 14.00 7.82
C VAL A 235 -21.26 13.33 8.89
N GLY A 236 -22.20 12.51 8.43
CA GLY A 236 -22.94 11.55 9.28
C GLY A 236 -22.19 10.22 9.43
N PRO A 237 -22.80 9.20 10.07
CA PRO A 237 -22.14 7.93 10.38
C PRO A 237 -21.52 7.22 9.16
N ALA A 238 -22.20 7.24 8.00
CA ALA A 238 -21.71 6.60 6.77
C ALA A 238 -20.47 7.33 6.20
N THR A 239 -20.56 8.65 6.04
CA THR A 239 -19.44 9.50 5.59
C THR A 239 -18.25 9.40 6.54
N TRP A 240 -18.52 9.37 7.85
CA TRP A 240 -17.50 9.15 8.87
C TRP A 240 -16.84 7.79 8.67
N ALA A 241 -17.59 6.68 8.68
CA ALA A 241 -17.03 5.34 8.52
C ALA A 241 -16.17 5.19 7.24
N ALA A 242 -16.66 5.74 6.12
CA ALA A 242 -15.95 5.73 4.85
C ALA A 242 -14.60 6.48 4.93
N ALA A 243 -14.50 7.57 5.70
CA ALA A 243 -13.25 8.30 5.87
C ALA A 243 -12.13 7.43 6.49
N TRP A 244 -12.45 6.39 7.26
CA TRP A 244 -11.44 5.45 7.76
C TRP A 244 -11.28 4.21 6.90
N THR A 245 -12.38 3.72 6.29
CA THR A 245 -12.42 2.37 5.72
C THR A 245 -12.39 2.31 4.20
N ALA A 246 -12.84 3.37 3.51
CA ALA A 246 -12.85 3.38 2.06
C ALA A 246 -11.41 3.41 1.51
N PRO A 247 -11.11 2.72 0.40
CA PRO A 247 -9.82 2.83 -0.29
C PRO A 247 -9.48 4.29 -0.63
N VAL A 248 -8.19 4.64 -0.63
CA VAL A 248 -7.72 5.92 -1.19
C VAL A 248 -7.63 5.74 -2.71
N THR A 249 -8.21 6.65 -3.48
CA THR A 249 -8.19 6.63 -4.97
C THR A 249 -7.16 7.60 -5.51
#